data_AF-A0A964Y5N8-F1
#
_entry.id   AF-A0A964Y5N8-F1
#
_cell.length_a   1.000
_cell.length_b   1.000
_cell.length_c   1.000
_cell.angle_alpha   90.00
_cell.angle_beta   90.00
_cell.angle_gamma   90.00
#
_symmetry.space_group_name_H-M   'P 1'
#
loop_
_entity.id
_entity.type
_entity.pdbx_description
1 polymer ?
#
loop_
_entity_poly.entity_id
_entity_poly.type
_entity_poly.pdbx_seq_one_letter_code
_entity_poly.pdbx_strand_id
1 'polypeptide(L)'
;MLRLFKATLGVVLVFSTYDICHQKTLGFALVNVTPTHFDDFETSVDKKEIDKILSQPFYLFANGGQSYVFKSEDDQYVLKLFKFHHLRIPPWIQAIPLFGKFQEMKEKKMQFKRSILEKTFLSYKNAFKYFQKESLVYDMNLSNQPNRYHSTLVIYDAQKIPFKLDPNITPFALQKKVDLFESKIMEKLKENDLQFVANAVSKCMDLLAKRINQGFIDNDCYLHKNIGLVGDEPMLLDIGTLERVENLDHKTKVRQIEYVMKSIFEMIENYPTLKSQVLEYWENLKNTTLS
;
A
#
# COMPACT_ATOMS: atom_id res chain seq x y z
N MET A 1 -21.24 39.93 -22.12
CA MET A 1 -21.56 38.48 -22.21
C MET A 1 -20.48 37.65 -22.92
N LEU A 2 -20.06 37.97 -24.15
CA LEU A 2 -19.09 37.14 -24.91
C LEU A 2 -17.73 36.92 -24.20
N ARG A 3 -17.19 37.93 -23.51
CA ARG A 3 -15.92 37.80 -22.75
C ARG A 3 -16.04 36.87 -21.55
N LEU A 4 -17.17 36.92 -20.84
CA LEU A 4 -17.44 36.05 -19.70
C LEU A 4 -17.62 34.60 -20.16
N PHE A 5 -18.35 34.38 -21.25
CA PHE A 5 -18.51 33.06 -21.87
C PHE A 5 -17.17 32.44 -22.30
N LYS A 6 -16.29 33.21 -22.95
CA LYS A 6 -14.94 32.75 -23.34
C LYS A 6 -14.08 32.40 -22.11
N ALA A 7 -14.15 33.18 -21.04
CA ALA A 7 -13.41 32.91 -19.81
C ALA A 7 -13.92 31.62 -19.13
N THR A 8 -15.24 31.44 -19.01
CA THR A 8 -15.84 30.22 -18.47
C THR A 8 -15.48 28.99 -19.31
N LEU A 9 -15.56 29.09 -20.64
CA LEU A 9 -15.18 28.00 -21.55
C LEU A 9 -13.68 27.65 -21.41
N GLY A 10 -12.81 28.66 -21.29
CA GLY A 10 -11.38 28.44 -21.07
C GLY A 10 -11.11 27.71 -19.75
N VAL A 11 -11.79 28.09 -18.67
CA VAL A 11 -11.69 27.40 -17.38
C VAL A 11 -12.16 25.95 -17.48
N VAL A 12 -13.32 25.71 -18.10
CA VAL A 12 -13.84 24.34 -18.32
C VAL A 12 -12.85 23.51 -19.13
N LEU A 13 -12.29 24.03 -20.22
CA LEU A 13 -11.31 23.30 -21.04
C LEU A 13 -10.05 22.95 -20.25
N VAL A 14 -9.54 23.87 -19.41
CA VAL A 14 -8.37 23.59 -18.55
C VAL A 14 -8.68 22.47 -17.55
N PHE A 15 -9.84 22.53 -16.89
CA PHE A 15 -10.22 21.47 -15.94
C PHE A 15 -10.48 20.13 -16.63
N SER A 16 -11.16 20.13 -17.78
CA SER A 16 -11.42 18.90 -18.55
C SER A 16 -10.14 18.29 -19.10
N THR A 17 -9.21 19.09 -19.62
CA THR A 17 -7.90 18.59 -20.09
C THR A 17 -7.07 18.05 -18.94
N TYR A 18 -7.05 18.74 -17.79
CA TYR A 18 -6.41 18.23 -16.58
C TYR A 18 -6.98 16.88 -16.14
N ASP A 19 -8.31 16.76 -16.08
CA ASP A 19 -8.99 15.54 -15.67
C ASP A 19 -8.73 14.38 -16.65
N ILE A 20 -8.80 14.64 -17.96
CA ILE A 20 -8.45 13.66 -19.01
C ILE A 20 -7.00 13.20 -18.85
N CYS A 21 -6.05 14.13 -18.66
CA CYS A 21 -4.65 13.80 -18.45
C CYS A 21 -4.48 12.96 -17.18
N HIS A 22 -5.12 13.35 -16.08
CA HIS A 22 -5.06 12.63 -14.81
C HIS A 22 -5.62 11.21 -14.93
N GLN A 23 -6.75 11.03 -15.62
CA GLN A 23 -7.32 9.70 -15.86
C GLN A 23 -6.40 8.85 -16.75
N LYS A 24 -5.85 9.42 -17.82
CA LYS A 24 -4.95 8.71 -18.75
C LYS A 24 -3.62 8.31 -18.13
N THR A 25 -3.09 9.07 -17.18
CA THR A 25 -1.82 8.75 -16.50
C THR A 25 -2.03 8.09 -15.14
N LEU A 26 -3.28 7.87 -14.72
CA LEU A 26 -3.62 7.56 -13.32
C LEU A 26 -3.00 8.56 -12.33
N GLY A 27 -2.84 9.82 -12.74
CA GLY A 27 -2.21 10.88 -11.96
C GLY A 27 -0.70 10.69 -11.75
N PHE A 28 -0.05 9.75 -12.43
CA PHE A 28 1.40 9.56 -12.35
C PHE A 28 2.15 10.72 -13.01
N ALA A 29 3.21 11.18 -12.35
CA ALA A 29 4.20 12.10 -12.89
C ALA A 29 5.52 11.89 -12.15
N LEU A 30 6.65 12.01 -12.86
CA LEU A 30 7.99 11.79 -12.30
C LEU A 30 8.25 12.66 -11.05
N VAL A 31 7.80 13.92 -11.11
CA VAL A 31 7.89 14.89 -10.02
C VAL A 31 7.22 14.40 -8.73
N ASN A 32 6.24 13.49 -8.83
CA ASN A 32 5.51 12.97 -7.69
C ASN A 32 6.26 11.87 -6.94
N VAL A 33 7.25 11.23 -7.56
CA VAL A 33 8.10 10.19 -6.95
C VAL A 33 9.52 10.68 -6.68
N THR A 34 9.86 11.90 -7.09
CA THR A 34 11.13 12.53 -6.73
C THR A 34 11.15 12.90 -5.24
N PRO A 35 12.08 12.35 -4.45
CA PRO A 35 12.10 12.53 -3.01
C PRO A 35 12.38 13.98 -2.62
N THR A 36 11.74 14.39 -1.52
CA THR A 36 12.09 15.61 -0.76
C THR A 36 12.56 15.27 0.65
N HIS A 37 12.54 13.99 1.00
CA HIS A 37 12.85 13.45 2.30
C HIS A 37 13.33 12.01 2.11
N PHE A 38 14.29 11.61 2.93
CA PHE A 38 14.89 10.28 2.98
C PHE A 38 14.91 9.83 4.44
N ASP A 39 14.91 8.52 4.62
CA ASP A 39 14.99 7.88 5.93
C ASP A 39 16.10 6.84 5.88
N ASP A 40 17.00 6.89 6.86
CA ASP A 40 18.19 6.05 6.94
C ASP A 40 17.77 4.64 7.36
N PHE A 41 17.51 3.80 6.35
CA PHE A 41 17.20 2.39 6.54
C PHE A 41 17.89 1.53 5.50
N GLU A 42 18.52 0.47 6.00
CA GLU A 42 19.20 -0.53 5.19
C GLU A 42 18.50 -1.88 5.36
N THR A 43 18.28 -2.56 4.24
CA THR A 43 17.90 -3.97 4.26
C THR A 43 19.15 -4.83 4.14
N SER A 44 19.08 -6.06 4.63
CA SER A 44 20.18 -7.02 4.63
C SER A 44 20.08 -8.05 3.49
N VAL A 45 19.52 -7.68 2.34
CA VAL A 45 19.12 -8.62 1.28
C VAL A 45 20.27 -8.84 0.29
N ASP A 46 20.31 -10.00 -0.37
CA ASP A 46 21.27 -10.27 -1.45
C ASP A 46 21.04 -9.30 -2.62
N LYS A 47 21.98 -8.37 -2.77
CA LYS A 47 21.94 -7.30 -3.77
C LYS A 47 21.87 -7.84 -5.20
N LYS A 48 22.42 -9.03 -5.49
CA LYS A 48 22.44 -9.58 -6.85
C LYS A 48 21.06 -10.00 -7.34
N GLU A 49 20.26 -10.63 -6.47
CA GLU A 49 18.89 -11.02 -6.81
C GLU A 49 18.01 -9.79 -7.02
N ILE A 50 18.16 -8.78 -6.15
CA ILE A 50 17.42 -7.53 -6.28
C ILE A 50 17.80 -6.76 -7.55
N ASP A 51 19.09 -6.66 -7.89
CA ASP A 51 19.53 -6.04 -9.14
C ASP A 51 18.92 -6.74 -10.36
N LYS A 52 18.78 -8.08 -10.33
CA LYS A 52 18.10 -8.83 -11.40
C LYS A 52 16.63 -8.45 -11.48
N ILE A 53 15.92 -8.37 -10.36
CA ILE A 53 14.50 -7.99 -10.33
C ILE A 53 14.30 -6.54 -10.76
N LEU A 54 15.18 -5.62 -10.36
CA LEU A 54 15.09 -4.19 -10.72
C LEU A 54 15.52 -3.91 -12.16
N SER A 55 16.26 -4.83 -12.80
CA SER A 55 16.69 -4.70 -14.19
C SER A 55 15.59 -4.93 -15.23
N GLN A 56 14.50 -5.61 -14.84
CA GLN A 56 13.35 -5.81 -15.74
C GLN A 56 12.44 -4.57 -15.76
N PRO A 57 11.67 -4.38 -16.86
CA PRO A 57 10.63 -3.37 -16.93
C PRO A 57 9.54 -3.52 -15.87
N PHE A 58 9.04 -2.38 -15.39
CA PHE A 58 7.86 -2.30 -14.53
C PHE A 58 6.77 -1.43 -15.16
N TYR A 59 5.52 -1.87 -15.10
CA TYR A 59 4.38 -1.19 -15.74
C TYR A 59 3.40 -0.68 -14.69
N LEU A 60 2.98 0.59 -14.81
CA LEU A 60 2.02 1.19 -13.90
C LEU A 60 0.74 0.34 -13.87
N PHE A 61 0.40 -0.11 -12.67
CA PHE A 61 -0.68 -1.03 -12.40
C PHE A 61 -1.81 -0.34 -11.62
N ALA A 62 -1.45 0.43 -10.59
CA ALA A 62 -2.43 1.13 -9.77
C ALA A 62 -1.89 2.43 -9.17
N ASN A 63 -2.82 3.30 -8.77
CA ASN A 63 -2.54 4.54 -8.08
C ASN A 63 -3.08 4.46 -6.64
N GLY A 64 -2.23 4.07 -5.68
CA GLY A 64 -2.58 3.95 -4.26
C GLY A 64 -2.57 5.29 -3.52
N GLY A 65 -2.97 5.33 -2.26
CA GLY A 65 -2.96 6.57 -1.48
C GLY A 65 -1.55 7.15 -1.31
N GLN A 66 -0.60 6.30 -0.91
CA GLN A 66 0.77 6.70 -0.52
C GLN A 66 1.83 6.38 -1.59
N SER A 67 1.52 5.51 -2.55
CA SER A 67 2.46 5.05 -3.57
C SER A 67 1.79 4.84 -4.92
N TYR A 68 2.59 4.93 -5.99
CA TYR A 68 2.24 4.36 -7.29
C TYR A 68 2.72 2.92 -7.34
N VAL A 69 1.87 2.04 -7.85
CA VAL A 69 2.10 0.60 -7.87
C VAL A 69 2.41 0.18 -9.30
N PHE A 70 3.57 -0.41 -9.51
CA PHE A 70 3.99 -0.94 -10.80
C PHE A 70 4.16 -2.46 -10.68
N LYS A 71 3.81 -3.20 -11.72
CA LYS A 71 4.04 -4.65 -11.80
C LYS A 71 5.22 -4.95 -12.72
N SER A 72 6.03 -5.94 -12.37
CA SER A 72 7.13 -6.39 -13.23
C SER A 72 6.62 -7.00 -14.53
N GLU A 73 7.50 -7.10 -15.52
CA GLU A 73 7.22 -7.74 -16.81
C GLU A 73 6.86 -9.23 -16.67
N ASP A 74 7.52 -9.94 -15.77
CA ASP A 74 7.23 -11.34 -15.44
C ASP A 74 5.97 -11.53 -14.58
N ASP A 75 5.30 -10.44 -14.20
CA ASP A 75 4.12 -10.39 -13.34
C ASP A 75 4.32 -11.05 -11.96
N GLN A 76 5.58 -11.26 -11.52
CA GLN A 76 5.91 -11.88 -10.23
C GLN A 76 6.11 -10.87 -9.09
N TYR A 77 6.36 -9.61 -9.43
CA TYR A 77 6.75 -8.58 -8.46
C TYR A 77 5.93 -7.31 -8.62
N VAL A 78 5.83 -6.59 -7.51
CA VAL A 78 5.21 -5.27 -7.40
C VAL A 78 6.24 -4.30 -6.85
N LEU A 79 6.47 -3.23 -7.58
CA LEU A 79 7.29 -2.11 -7.17
C LEU A 79 6.39 -0.93 -6.77
N LYS A 80 6.51 -0.48 -5.52
CA LYS A 80 5.79 0.66 -4.98
C LYS A 80 6.72 1.86 -4.91
N LEU A 81 6.44 2.90 -5.69
CA LEU A 81 7.15 4.18 -5.63
C LEU A 81 6.39 5.17 -4.76
N PHE A 82 7.02 5.69 -3.70
CA PHE A 82 6.35 6.57 -2.73
C PHE A 82 6.03 7.95 -3.31
N LYS A 83 4.88 8.51 -2.91
CA LYS A 83 4.41 9.82 -3.37
C LYS A 83 4.91 10.94 -2.47
N PHE A 84 5.70 11.84 -3.03
CA PHE A 84 6.22 13.02 -2.35
C PHE A 84 5.47 14.30 -2.71
N HIS A 85 4.64 14.31 -3.76
CA HIS A 85 3.94 15.53 -4.18
C HIS A 85 3.02 16.11 -3.10
N HIS A 86 2.41 15.26 -2.26
CA HIS A 86 1.62 15.71 -1.12
C HIS A 86 2.46 16.46 -0.08
N LEU A 87 3.77 16.21 0.00
CA LEU A 87 4.68 16.91 0.90
C LEU A 87 5.15 18.25 0.35
N ARG A 88 4.92 18.54 -0.93
CA ARG A 88 5.37 19.79 -1.55
C ARG A 88 4.38 20.90 -1.27
N ILE A 89 4.92 22.04 -0.84
CA ILE A 89 4.18 23.29 -0.83
C ILE A 89 4.21 23.84 -2.26
N PRO A 90 3.06 24.21 -2.85
CA PRO A 90 3.04 24.91 -4.13
C PRO A 90 4.01 26.12 -4.12
N PRO A 91 4.84 26.33 -5.15
CA PRO A 91 5.84 27.39 -5.18
C PRO A 91 5.27 28.79 -4.87
N TRP A 92 4.04 29.08 -5.30
CA TRP A 92 3.37 30.35 -5.02
C TRP A 92 3.07 30.56 -3.53
N ILE A 93 2.76 29.51 -2.76
CA ILE A 93 2.60 29.58 -1.30
C ILE A 93 3.97 29.73 -0.61
N GLN A 94 5.04 29.29 -1.25
CA GLN A 94 6.40 29.52 -0.76
C GLN A 94 6.84 30.97 -1.00
N ALA A 95 6.41 31.58 -2.10
CA ALA A 95 6.76 32.94 -2.49
C ALA A 95 6.01 34.03 -1.70
N ILE A 96 4.86 33.72 -1.10
CA ILE A 96 4.12 34.68 -0.27
C ILE A 96 4.75 34.71 1.13
N PRO A 97 5.23 35.89 1.60
CA PRO A 97 5.68 36.03 2.98
C PRO A 97 4.46 35.97 3.91
N LEU A 98 4.19 34.79 4.45
CA LEU A 98 3.14 34.59 5.45
C LEU A 98 3.68 35.05 6.81
N PHE A 99 2.90 35.84 7.53
CA PHE A 99 3.26 36.34 8.86
C PHE A 99 2.31 35.81 9.93
N GLY A 100 2.82 35.68 11.16
CA GLY A 100 2.06 35.25 12.34
C GLY A 100 1.39 33.90 12.14
N LYS A 101 0.08 33.83 12.45
CA LYS A 101 -0.71 32.58 12.47
C LYS A 101 -0.70 31.82 11.13
N PHE A 102 -0.58 32.50 9.99
CA PHE A 102 -0.57 31.83 8.68
C PHE A 102 0.71 31.02 8.44
N GLN A 103 1.84 31.52 8.95
CA GLN A 103 3.12 30.79 8.90
C GLN A 103 3.05 29.55 9.79
N GLU A 104 2.54 29.68 11.02
CA GLU A 104 2.34 28.54 11.92
C GLU A 104 1.42 27.47 11.32
N MET A 105 0.33 27.87 10.66
CA MET A 105 -0.59 26.95 10.00
C MET A 105 0.09 26.18 8.85
N LYS A 106 0.94 26.87 8.07
CA LYS A 106 1.72 26.27 6.98
C LYS A 106 2.71 25.24 7.54
N GLU A 107 3.44 25.59 8.60
CA GLU A 107 4.39 24.70 9.27
C GLU A 107 3.71 23.47 9.87
N LYS A 108 2.60 23.65 10.60
CA LYS A 108 1.80 22.54 11.15
C LYS A 108 1.31 21.60 10.06
N LYS A 109 0.82 22.14 8.93
CA LYS A 109 0.37 21.33 7.78
C LYS A 109 1.52 20.55 7.15
N MET A 110 2.73 21.14 7.09
CA MET A 110 3.92 20.46 6.59
C MET A 110 4.42 19.37 7.51
N GLN A 111 4.44 19.62 8.81
CA GLN A 111 4.80 18.63 9.83
C GLN A 111 3.82 17.46 9.79
N PHE A 112 2.52 17.71 9.70
CA PHE A 112 1.51 16.66 9.56
C PHE A 112 1.70 15.82 8.30
N LYS A 113 1.98 16.46 7.16
CA LYS A 113 2.27 15.76 5.91
C LYS A 113 3.51 14.88 6.03
N ARG A 114 4.58 15.42 6.61
CA ARG A 114 5.83 14.69 6.85
C ARG A 114 5.63 13.51 7.80
N SER A 115 4.85 13.68 8.86
CA SER A 115 4.58 12.59 9.80
C SER A 115 3.79 11.44 9.17
N ILE A 116 2.94 11.70 8.17
CA ILE A 116 2.30 10.64 7.37
C ILE A 116 3.37 9.82 6.63
N LEU A 117 4.33 10.47 5.96
CA LEU A 117 5.40 9.76 5.25
C LEU A 117 6.26 8.94 6.21
N GLU A 118 6.67 9.54 7.34
CA GLU A 118 7.48 8.87 8.36
C GLU A 118 6.76 7.65 8.94
N LYS A 119 5.44 7.76 9.18
CA LYS A 119 4.60 6.62 9.57
C LYS A 119 4.55 5.53 8.50
N THR A 120 4.38 5.90 7.23
CA THR A 120 4.44 4.94 6.12
C THR A 120 5.78 4.22 6.10
N PHE A 121 6.89 4.95 6.16
CA PHE A 121 8.23 4.35 6.15
C PHE A 121 8.45 3.42 7.33
N LEU A 122 8.10 3.85 8.54
CA LEU A 122 8.15 3.00 9.73
C LEU A 122 7.32 1.73 9.57
N SER A 123 6.15 1.85 8.94
CA SER A 123 5.26 0.73 8.64
C SER A 123 5.91 -0.30 7.71
N TYR A 124 6.57 0.14 6.64
CA TYR A 124 7.34 -0.74 5.76
C TYR A 124 8.52 -1.39 6.50
N LYS A 125 9.28 -0.64 7.29
CA LYS A 125 10.37 -1.18 8.12
C LYS A 125 9.87 -2.26 9.07
N ASN A 126 8.73 -2.04 9.72
CA ASN A 126 8.11 -3.01 10.62
C ASN A 126 7.71 -4.28 9.86
N ALA A 127 7.08 -4.15 8.70
CA ALA A 127 6.70 -5.30 7.90
C ALA A 127 7.93 -6.11 7.45
N PHE A 128 9.00 -5.45 6.99
CA PHE A 128 10.24 -6.14 6.62
C PHE A 128 10.91 -6.82 7.81
N LYS A 129 10.90 -6.20 8.99
CA LYS A 129 11.57 -6.74 10.18
C LYS A 129 10.79 -7.87 10.86
N TYR A 130 9.47 -7.75 10.96
CA TYR A 130 8.63 -8.63 11.79
C TYR A 130 7.72 -9.54 10.98
N PHE A 131 7.39 -9.15 9.74
CA PHE A 131 6.41 -9.82 8.90
C PHE A 131 6.95 -10.09 7.49
N GLN A 132 8.25 -10.32 7.33
CA GLN A 132 8.85 -10.44 6.00
C GLN A 132 8.21 -11.56 5.18
N LYS A 133 7.91 -12.69 5.83
CA LYS A 133 7.31 -13.87 5.20
C LYS A 133 5.86 -13.64 4.83
N GLU A 134 5.14 -12.88 5.66
CA GLU A 134 3.71 -12.62 5.51
C GLU A 134 3.41 -11.42 4.62
N SER A 135 4.30 -10.44 4.54
CA SER A 135 4.14 -9.25 3.69
C SER A 135 4.84 -9.36 2.35
N LEU A 136 5.70 -10.37 2.20
CA LEU A 136 6.53 -10.60 1.02
C LEU A 136 7.26 -9.35 0.55
N VAL A 137 7.69 -8.50 1.49
CA VAL A 137 8.60 -7.39 1.21
C VAL A 137 9.99 -7.95 1.04
N TYR A 138 10.44 -7.98 -0.21
CA TYR A 138 11.75 -8.51 -0.58
C TYR A 138 12.84 -7.47 -0.32
N ASP A 139 12.61 -6.22 -0.70
CA ASP A 139 13.57 -5.14 -0.48
C ASP A 139 12.87 -3.78 -0.40
N MET A 140 13.58 -2.78 0.12
CA MET A 140 13.19 -1.38 0.06
C MET A 140 14.42 -0.48 0.04
N ASN A 141 14.27 0.65 -0.64
CA ASN A 141 15.16 1.79 -0.48
C ASN A 141 14.34 2.96 0.06
N LEU A 142 14.68 3.47 1.24
CA LEU A 142 14.04 4.65 1.83
C LEU A 142 15.04 5.83 1.96
N SER A 143 16.30 5.58 1.67
CA SER A 143 17.44 6.49 1.84
C SER A 143 18.07 6.86 0.50
N ASN A 144 18.98 7.83 0.54
CA ASN A 144 19.89 8.08 -0.56
C ASN A 144 21.13 7.18 -0.36
N GLN A 145 21.28 6.14 -1.17
CA GLN A 145 22.36 5.17 -1.05
C GLN A 145 23.10 5.00 -2.37
N PRO A 146 24.04 5.91 -2.67
CA PRO A 146 24.83 5.83 -3.88
C PRO A 146 25.48 4.44 -4.00
N ASN A 147 25.38 3.82 -5.18
CA ASN A 147 26.00 2.55 -5.52
C ASN A 147 25.48 1.31 -4.77
N ARG A 148 24.28 1.35 -4.18
CA ARG A 148 23.64 0.14 -3.63
C ARG A 148 23.20 -0.84 -4.72
N TYR A 149 22.67 -0.31 -5.82
CA TYR A 149 22.18 -1.03 -6.98
C TYR A 149 22.93 -0.59 -8.23
N HIS A 150 23.17 -1.54 -9.15
CA HIS A 150 23.85 -1.29 -10.42
C HIS A 150 22.88 -1.16 -11.59
N SER A 151 21.61 -1.51 -11.35
CA SER A 151 20.54 -1.45 -12.34
C SER A 151 20.01 -0.03 -12.54
N THR A 152 19.56 0.27 -13.76
CA THR A 152 18.69 1.42 -14.03
C THR A 152 17.25 0.93 -13.98
N LEU A 153 16.44 1.49 -13.07
CA LEU A 153 15.04 1.14 -12.95
C LEU A 153 14.27 1.73 -14.14
N VAL A 154 13.68 0.88 -14.98
CA VAL A 154 12.84 1.29 -16.11
C VAL A 154 11.38 1.05 -15.76
N ILE A 155 10.61 2.14 -15.64
CA ILE A 155 9.17 2.08 -15.41
C ILE A 155 8.40 2.60 -16.63
N TYR A 156 7.18 2.13 -16.82
CA TYR A 156 6.26 2.55 -17.86
C TYR A 156 4.99 3.10 -17.22
N ASP A 157 4.54 4.28 -17.63
CA ASP A 157 3.26 4.81 -17.18
C ASP A 157 2.06 4.09 -17.83
N ALA A 158 0.85 4.57 -17.55
CA ALA A 158 -0.39 4.04 -18.13
C ALA A 158 -0.46 4.21 -19.66
N GLN A 159 0.30 5.14 -20.24
CA GLN A 159 0.42 5.37 -21.69
C GLN A 159 1.60 4.59 -22.29
N LYS A 160 2.27 3.74 -21.52
CA LYS A 160 3.46 2.98 -21.93
C LYS A 160 4.64 3.87 -22.31
N ILE A 161 4.71 5.07 -21.74
CA ILE A 161 5.86 5.96 -21.88
C ILE A 161 6.93 5.50 -20.87
N PRO A 162 8.17 5.22 -21.31
CA PRO A 162 9.23 4.77 -20.42
C PRO A 162 9.85 5.95 -19.65
N PHE A 163 10.14 5.72 -18.36
CA PHE A 163 10.94 6.58 -17.52
C PHE A 163 12.08 5.79 -16.91
N LYS A 164 13.27 6.38 -16.87
CA LYS A 164 14.45 5.82 -16.23
C LYS A 164 14.65 6.50 -14.89
N LEU A 165 14.79 5.70 -13.85
CA LEU A 165 15.02 6.13 -12.48
C LEU A 165 16.30 5.50 -11.97
N ASP A 166 17.02 6.23 -11.14
CA ASP A 166 18.12 5.66 -10.36
C ASP A 166 17.53 5.08 -9.06
N PRO A 167 17.55 3.74 -8.89
CA PRO A 167 17.01 3.09 -7.70
C PRO A 167 17.78 3.45 -6.42
N ASN A 168 19.01 3.98 -6.52
CA ASN A 168 19.82 4.42 -5.38
C ASN A 168 19.30 5.69 -4.71
N ILE A 169 18.59 6.53 -5.46
CA ILE A 169 18.07 7.82 -5.00
C ILE A 169 16.55 7.93 -5.11
N THR A 170 15.87 6.85 -5.47
CA THR A 170 14.41 6.79 -5.60
C THR A 170 13.86 5.93 -4.49
N PRO A 171 13.07 6.49 -3.54
CA PRO A 171 12.47 5.66 -2.51
C PRO A 171 11.42 4.68 -3.06
N PHE A 172 11.58 3.41 -2.74
CA PHE A 172 10.69 2.34 -3.19
C PHE A 172 10.56 1.21 -2.17
N ALA A 173 9.50 0.41 -2.32
CA ALA A 173 9.40 -0.92 -1.74
C ALA A 173 9.12 -1.95 -2.83
N LEU A 174 9.85 -3.06 -2.79
CA LEU A 174 9.71 -4.20 -3.70
C LEU A 174 9.04 -5.35 -2.96
N GLN A 175 7.92 -5.82 -3.50
CA GLN A 175 7.11 -6.90 -2.94
C GLN A 175 6.86 -7.98 -3.98
N LYS A 176 6.67 -9.22 -3.55
CA LYS A 176 6.15 -10.26 -4.43
C LYS A 176 4.67 -9.98 -4.73
N LYS A 177 4.25 -10.22 -5.97
CA LYS A 177 2.84 -10.14 -6.34
C LYS A 177 2.08 -11.31 -5.73
N VAL A 178 0.83 -11.05 -5.31
CA VAL A 178 -0.10 -12.04 -4.78
C VAL A 178 -1.48 -11.83 -5.40
N ASP A 179 -2.33 -12.85 -5.35
CA ASP A 179 -3.72 -12.74 -5.77
C ASP A 179 -4.56 -12.07 -4.67
N LEU A 180 -5.56 -11.26 -5.03
CA LEU A 180 -6.43 -10.65 -4.03
C LEU A 180 -7.27 -11.71 -3.32
N PHE A 181 -7.34 -11.65 -1.99
CA PHE A 181 -8.03 -12.65 -1.17
C PHE A 181 -9.49 -12.81 -1.60
N GLU A 182 -10.26 -11.71 -1.63
CA GLU A 182 -11.68 -11.74 -2.02
C GLU A 182 -11.88 -12.36 -3.41
N SER A 183 -11.06 -11.96 -4.40
CA SER A 183 -11.19 -12.48 -5.77
C SER A 183 -10.98 -14.00 -5.81
N LYS A 184 -9.98 -14.51 -5.10
CA LYS A 184 -9.66 -15.93 -5.06
C LYS A 184 -10.69 -16.74 -4.26
N ILE A 185 -11.20 -16.21 -3.16
CA ILE A 185 -12.28 -16.87 -2.40
C ILE A 185 -13.55 -16.95 -3.25
N MET A 186 -13.92 -15.88 -3.95
CA MET A 186 -15.10 -15.88 -4.81
C MET A 186 -14.97 -16.84 -6.01
N GLU A 187 -13.77 -17.00 -6.56
CA GLU A 187 -13.46 -18.05 -7.56
C GLU A 187 -13.73 -19.45 -6.97
N LYS A 188 -13.17 -19.73 -5.79
CA LYS A 188 -13.25 -21.06 -5.15
C LYS A 188 -14.65 -21.42 -4.66
N LEU A 189 -15.43 -20.43 -4.21
CA LEU A 189 -16.84 -20.61 -3.90
C LEU A 189 -17.65 -21.01 -5.14
N LYS A 190 -17.39 -20.40 -6.31
CA LYS A 190 -18.05 -20.78 -7.57
C LYS A 190 -17.68 -22.20 -8.02
N GLU A 191 -16.46 -22.63 -7.72
CA GLU A 191 -15.99 -24.00 -7.95
C GLU A 191 -16.50 -25.01 -6.92
N ASN A 192 -17.26 -24.55 -5.90
CA ASN A 192 -17.72 -25.33 -4.76
C ASN A 192 -16.59 -25.99 -3.94
N ASP A 193 -15.39 -25.40 -3.97
CA ASP A 193 -14.24 -25.82 -3.17
C ASP A 193 -14.31 -25.19 -1.77
N LEU A 194 -15.30 -25.62 -0.98
CA LEU A 194 -15.57 -25.07 0.34
C LEU A 194 -14.44 -25.37 1.34
N GLN A 195 -13.70 -26.47 1.12
CA GLN A 195 -12.58 -26.85 1.97
C GLN A 195 -11.41 -25.87 1.83
N PHE A 196 -11.08 -25.46 0.59
CA PHE A 196 -10.10 -24.41 0.37
C PHE A 196 -10.52 -23.11 1.05
N VAL A 197 -11.77 -22.70 0.88
CA VAL A 197 -12.27 -21.44 1.45
C VAL A 197 -12.21 -21.46 2.97
N ALA A 198 -12.65 -22.54 3.62
CA ALA A 198 -12.55 -22.70 5.07
C ALA A 198 -11.10 -22.56 5.55
N ASN A 199 -10.17 -23.27 4.91
CA ASN A 199 -8.76 -23.26 5.27
C ASN A 199 -8.12 -21.86 5.07
N ALA A 200 -8.35 -21.22 3.93
CA ALA A 200 -7.81 -19.89 3.64
C ALA A 200 -8.35 -18.82 4.61
N VAL A 201 -9.63 -18.91 4.99
CA VAL A 201 -10.26 -18.03 5.97
C VAL A 201 -9.69 -18.25 7.38
N SER A 202 -9.51 -19.51 7.82
CA SER A 202 -8.86 -19.81 9.09
C SER A 202 -7.43 -19.29 9.15
N LYS A 203 -6.62 -19.56 8.12
CA LYS A 203 -5.25 -19.03 8.02
C LYS A 203 -5.24 -17.50 8.01
N CYS A 204 -6.23 -16.85 7.39
CA CYS A 204 -6.34 -15.39 7.39
C CYS A 204 -6.57 -14.85 8.81
N MET A 205 -7.45 -15.49 9.58
CA MET A 205 -7.65 -15.14 10.98
C MET A 205 -6.38 -15.36 11.82
N ASP A 206 -5.64 -16.44 11.58
CA ASP A 206 -4.37 -16.71 12.26
C ASP A 206 -3.31 -15.66 11.93
N LEU A 207 -3.21 -15.24 10.67
CA LEU A 207 -2.33 -14.16 10.25
C LEU A 207 -2.63 -12.85 11.01
N LEU A 208 -3.92 -12.49 11.09
CA LEU A 208 -4.34 -11.28 11.80
C LEU A 208 -4.08 -11.38 13.31
N ALA A 209 -4.40 -12.53 13.92
CA ALA A 209 -4.14 -12.78 15.33
C ALA A 209 -2.64 -12.76 15.65
N LYS A 210 -1.80 -13.38 14.80
CA LYS A 210 -0.34 -13.33 14.91
C LYS A 210 0.17 -11.88 14.93
N ARG A 211 -0.32 -11.06 13.99
CA ARG A 211 0.05 -9.63 13.92
C ARG A 211 -0.31 -8.89 15.21
N ILE A 212 -1.54 -9.07 15.68
CA ILE A 212 -2.05 -8.44 16.90
C ILE A 212 -1.25 -8.88 18.13
N ASN A 213 -0.93 -10.17 18.24
CA ASN A 213 -0.17 -10.73 19.35
C ASN A 213 1.30 -10.28 19.38
N GLN A 214 1.84 -9.82 18.25
CA GLN A 214 3.13 -9.15 18.19
C GLN A 214 3.04 -7.64 18.53
N GLY A 215 1.86 -7.15 18.88
CA GLY A 215 1.61 -5.75 19.24
C GLY A 215 1.47 -4.84 18.01
N PHE A 216 0.98 -5.37 16.88
CA PHE A 216 0.76 -4.58 15.67
C PHE A 216 -0.72 -4.48 15.30
N ILE A 217 -1.14 -3.29 14.89
CA ILE A 217 -2.48 -3.02 14.35
C ILE A 217 -2.39 -2.47 12.93
N ASP A 218 -3.48 -2.62 12.18
CA ASP A 218 -3.73 -1.81 10.98
C ASP A 218 -4.78 -0.75 11.27
N ASN A 219 -4.48 0.47 10.86
CA ASN A 219 -5.49 1.51 10.84
C ASN A 219 -6.44 1.38 9.62
N ASP A 220 -6.11 0.51 8.67
CA ASP A 220 -6.94 0.20 7.50
C ASP A 220 -7.08 -1.32 7.37
N CYS A 221 -8.12 -1.94 7.96
CA CYS A 221 -8.28 -3.41 7.97
C CYS A 221 -9.26 -3.91 6.89
N TYR A 222 -9.16 -3.44 5.64
CA TYR A 222 -10.06 -3.89 4.58
C TYR A 222 -9.58 -5.16 3.90
N LEU A 223 -10.37 -6.23 3.99
CA LEU A 223 -10.07 -7.54 3.39
C LEU A 223 -9.65 -7.44 1.92
N HIS A 224 -10.45 -6.76 1.12
CA HIS A 224 -10.32 -6.68 -0.34
C HIS A 224 -9.11 -5.89 -0.85
N LYS A 225 -8.48 -5.10 0.02
CA LYS A 225 -7.30 -4.29 -0.33
C LYS A 225 -6.02 -4.81 0.31
N ASN A 226 -6.13 -5.35 1.52
CA ASN A 226 -4.97 -5.46 2.42
C ASN A 226 -4.56 -6.90 2.67
N ILE A 227 -5.35 -7.88 2.22
CA ILE A 227 -5.00 -9.30 2.25
C ILE A 227 -4.98 -9.87 0.83
N GLY A 228 -3.89 -10.58 0.52
CA GLY A 228 -3.76 -11.40 -0.67
C GLY A 228 -3.51 -12.87 -0.33
N LEU A 229 -3.34 -13.70 -1.36
CA LEU A 229 -3.06 -15.12 -1.26
C LEU A 229 -1.90 -15.52 -2.19
N VAL A 230 -1.04 -16.38 -1.69
CA VAL A 230 -0.09 -17.17 -2.50
C VAL A 230 -0.46 -18.64 -2.31
N GLY A 231 -1.11 -19.22 -3.32
CA GLY A 231 -1.77 -20.51 -3.14
C GLY A 231 -2.93 -20.37 -2.14
N ASP A 232 -2.83 -21.05 -1.00
CA ASP A 232 -3.78 -20.97 0.12
C ASP A 232 -3.24 -20.16 1.32
N GLU A 233 -2.04 -19.60 1.21
CA GLU A 233 -1.40 -18.85 2.29
C GLU A 233 -1.72 -17.35 2.20
N PRO A 234 -2.34 -16.75 3.23
CA PRO A 234 -2.68 -15.34 3.26
C PRO A 234 -1.45 -14.47 3.47
N MET A 235 -1.42 -13.33 2.78
CA MET A 235 -0.33 -12.37 2.78
C MET A 235 -0.84 -10.94 3.04
N LEU A 236 -0.04 -10.12 3.73
CA LEU A 236 -0.29 -8.70 3.96
C LEU A 236 0.13 -7.88 2.72
N LEU A 237 -0.84 -7.23 2.07
CA LEU A 237 -0.63 -6.47 0.84
C LEU A 237 -0.33 -4.99 1.06
N ASP A 238 -1.19 -4.31 1.83
CA ASP A 238 -1.05 -2.90 2.13
C ASP A 238 -0.58 -2.70 3.57
N ILE A 239 0.74 -2.73 3.71
CA ILE A 239 1.46 -2.49 4.95
C ILE A 239 1.79 -1.01 5.12
N GLY A 240 1.02 -0.08 4.54
CA GLY A 240 1.26 1.36 4.66
C GLY A 240 0.82 1.97 6.00
N THR A 241 0.07 1.21 6.80
CA THR A 241 -0.60 1.65 8.03
C THR A 241 -0.42 0.71 9.22
N LEU A 242 0.57 -0.18 9.15
CA LEU A 242 1.00 -1.10 10.20
C LEU A 242 1.72 -0.34 11.32
N GLU A 243 1.08 -0.26 12.48
CA GLU A 243 1.56 0.48 13.63
C GLU A 243 1.82 -0.46 14.81
N ARG A 244 2.96 -0.27 15.48
CA ARG A 244 3.26 -1.00 16.71
C ARG A 244 2.66 -0.25 17.88
N VAL A 245 1.85 -0.94 18.68
CA VAL A 245 1.17 -0.40 19.83
C VAL A 245 1.53 -1.23 21.06
N GLU A 246 2.04 -0.55 22.07
CA GLU A 246 2.29 -1.17 23.37
C GLU A 246 0.96 -1.34 24.12
N ASN A 247 0.78 -2.52 24.74
CA ASN A 247 -0.38 -2.83 25.59
C ASN A 247 -1.74 -2.65 24.89
N LEU A 248 -1.97 -3.41 23.82
CA LEU A 248 -3.28 -3.47 23.16
C LEU A 248 -4.34 -4.07 24.08
N ASP A 249 -5.41 -3.31 24.33
CA ASP A 249 -6.56 -3.80 25.07
C ASP A 249 -7.33 -4.86 24.26
N HIS A 250 -7.98 -5.80 24.96
CA HIS A 250 -8.72 -6.90 24.35
C HIS A 250 -9.77 -6.43 23.32
N LYS A 251 -10.47 -5.32 23.59
CA LYS A 251 -11.51 -4.81 22.69
C LYS A 251 -10.90 -4.33 21.37
N THR A 252 -9.76 -3.65 21.42
CA THR A 252 -9.04 -3.23 20.21
C THR A 252 -8.52 -4.44 19.41
N LYS A 253 -7.96 -5.45 20.09
CA LYS A 253 -7.53 -6.70 19.45
C LYS A 253 -8.67 -7.36 18.67
N VAL A 254 -9.81 -7.57 19.32
CA VAL A 254 -10.98 -8.21 18.71
C VAL A 254 -11.49 -7.39 17.52
N ARG A 255 -11.61 -6.06 17.66
CA ARG A 255 -12.12 -5.17 16.63
C ARG A 255 -11.31 -5.22 15.33
N GLN A 256 -10.00 -5.40 15.42
CA GLN A 256 -9.10 -5.51 14.25
C GLN A 256 -9.48 -6.69 13.34
N ILE A 257 -9.90 -7.81 13.94
CA ILE A 257 -10.30 -9.00 13.18
C ILE A 257 -11.76 -8.91 12.75
N GLU A 258 -12.66 -8.41 13.62
CA GLU A 258 -14.10 -8.30 13.31
C GLU A 258 -14.37 -7.50 12.03
N TYR A 259 -13.59 -6.46 11.73
CA TYR A 259 -13.73 -5.70 10.48
C TYR A 259 -13.51 -6.56 9.24
N VAL A 260 -12.50 -7.42 9.26
CA VAL A 260 -12.19 -8.35 8.16
C VAL A 260 -13.25 -9.44 8.10
N MET A 261 -13.64 -9.97 9.26
CA MET A 261 -14.62 -11.06 9.37
C MET A 261 -16.00 -10.66 8.88
N LYS A 262 -16.40 -9.39 9.08
CA LYS A 262 -17.65 -8.88 8.52
C LYS A 262 -17.73 -9.11 7.01
N SER A 263 -16.70 -8.70 6.27
CA SER A 263 -16.64 -8.91 4.82
C SER A 263 -16.61 -10.39 4.46
N ILE A 264 -15.88 -11.23 5.22
CA ILE A 264 -15.85 -12.67 4.99
C ILE A 264 -17.25 -13.29 5.15
N PHE A 265 -17.96 -12.94 6.22
CA PHE A 265 -19.31 -13.47 6.48
C PHE A 265 -20.34 -13.04 5.44
N GLU A 266 -20.20 -11.83 4.87
CA GLU A 266 -21.00 -11.37 3.73
C GLU A 266 -20.73 -12.24 2.49
N MET A 267 -19.46 -12.57 2.19
CA MET A 267 -19.10 -13.41 1.04
C MET A 267 -19.64 -14.84 1.13
N ILE A 268 -19.66 -15.43 2.33
CA ILE A 268 -20.06 -16.84 2.55
C ILE A 268 -21.51 -17.00 3.03
N GLU A 269 -22.33 -15.95 2.96
CA GLU A 269 -23.68 -15.95 3.53
C GLU A 269 -24.58 -17.08 3.01
N ASN A 270 -24.45 -17.41 1.73
CA ASN A 270 -25.21 -18.47 1.06
C ASN A 270 -24.69 -19.90 1.32
N TYR A 271 -23.69 -20.06 2.19
CA TYR A 271 -23.04 -21.34 2.51
C TYR A 271 -23.14 -21.63 4.02
N PRO A 272 -24.31 -22.09 4.53
CA PRO A 272 -24.57 -22.16 5.97
C PRO A 272 -23.57 -23.02 6.75
N THR A 273 -23.20 -24.19 6.20
CA THR A 273 -22.23 -25.09 6.84
C THR A 273 -20.85 -24.45 6.95
N LEU A 274 -20.37 -23.82 5.87
CA LEU A 274 -19.09 -23.09 5.86
C LEU A 274 -19.13 -21.90 6.83
N LYS A 275 -20.22 -21.14 6.83
CA LYS A 275 -20.43 -20.01 7.74
C LYS A 275 -20.38 -20.43 9.21
N SER A 276 -21.05 -21.54 9.56
CA SER A 276 -21.01 -22.10 10.92
C SER A 276 -19.60 -22.53 11.33
N GLN A 277 -18.86 -23.20 10.44
CA GLN A 277 -17.48 -23.61 10.69
C GLN A 277 -16.55 -22.41 10.93
N VAL A 278 -16.65 -21.38 10.09
CA VAL A 278 -15.86 -20.14 10.23
C VAL A 278 -16.21 -19.41 11.52
N LEU A 279 -17.51 -19.37 11.90
CA LEU A 279 -17.96 -18.74 13.13
C LEU A 279 -17.43 -19.47 14.37
N GLU A 280 -17.47 -20.79 14.39
CA GLU A 280 -16.91 -21.61 15.48
C GLU A 280 -15.41 -21.33 15.66
N TYR A 281 -14.66 -21.30 14.56
CA TYR A 281 -13.24 -20.96 14.59
C TYR A 281 -12.99 -19.55 15.15
N TRP A 282 -13.77 -18.57 14.70
CA TRP A 282 -13.66 -17.19 15.17
C TRP A 282 -13.91 -17.07 16.67
N GLU A 283 -14.98 -17.69 17.18
CA GLU A 283 -15.29 -17.66 18.62
C GLU A 283 -14.21 -18.36 19.46
N ASN A 284 -13.63 -19.45 18.96
CA ASN A 284 -12.50 -20.10 19.64
C ASN A 284 -11.29 -19.14 19.71
N LEU A 285 -10.87 -18.60 18.56
CA LEU A 285 -9.74 -17.68 18.46
C LEU A 285 -9.88 -16.45 19.36
N LYS A 286 -11.10 -15.90 19.42
CA LYS A 286 -11.44 -14.74 20.27
C LYS A 286 -11.22 -15.05 21.75
N ASN A 287 -11.59 -16.24 22.21
CA ASN A 287 -11.49 -16.62 23.62
C ASN A 287 -10.09 -17.08 24.03
N THR A 288 -9.34 -17.75 23.13
CA THR A 288 -8.05 -18.37 23.48
C THR A 288 -6.84 -17.52 23.13
N THR A 289 -6.87 -16.85 21.98
CA THR A 289 -5.66 -16.29 21.36
C THR A 289 -5.58 -14.78 21.50
N LEU A 290 -6.73 -14.11 21.66
CA LEU A 290 -6.81 -12.65 21.82
C LEU A 290 -6.99 -12.21 23.28
N SER A 291 -7.21 -13.15 24.22
CA SER A 291 -7.25 -12.89 25.67
C SER A 291 -5.96 -12.25 26.19
#